data_AF-A0A1Y2C4D1-F1
#
_entry.id   AF-A0A1Y2C4D1-F1
#
_cell.length_a   1.000
_cell.length_b   1.000
_cell.length_c   1.000
_cell.angle_alpha   90.00
_cell.angle_beta   90.00
_cell.angle_gamma   90.00
#
_symmetry.space_group_name_H-M   'P 1'
#
loop_
_entity.id
_entity.type
_entity.pdbx_description
1 polymer ?
#
loop_
_entity_poly.entity_id
_entity_poly.type
_entity_poly.pdbx_seq_one_letter_code
_entity_poly.pdbx_strand_id
1 'polypeptide(L)'
;MSINADVLCSQLNRLKPATTVETSITGEKSINGVHVHSSTKSFGFVEDTSIDLTLSPILPDSLYVSSIDAALHIPALTDNRIGCIINLSGQSYSLPSWRLINCDSSILSEPPSDHTLYEIECLDLVEQPLDAIGELCSNIIAEALSNNFRVLVHCQMGASRSVSIIIWYLMTRFAVLRIMTLFSQSV
;
A
#
# COMPACT_ATOMS: atom_id res chain seq x y z
N MET A 1 -24.04 11.23 -18.27
CA MET A 1 -24.67 12.44 -17.71
C MET A 1 -23.75 13.60 -18.06
N SER A 2 -24.08 14.39 -19.08
CA SER A 2 -23.19 15.44 -19.59
C SER A 2 -23.31 16.68 -18.71
N ILE A 3 -22.20 17.11 -18.11
CA ILE A 3 -22.17 18.32 -17.28
C ILE A 3 -22.34 19.54 -18.21
N ASN A 4 -23.34 20.38 -17.93
CA ASN A 4 -23.64 21.57 -18.72
C ASN A 4 -22.62 22.68 -18.40
N ALA A 5 -21.79 23.04 -19.38
CA ALA A 5 -20.71 24.01 -19.24
C ALA A 5 -21.18 25.38 -18.73
N ASP A 6 -22.42 25.79 -19.07
CA ASP A 6 -22.98 27.07 -18.65
C ASP A 6 -23.22 27.14 -17.14
N VAL A 7 -23.60 26.01 -16.53
CA VAL A 7 -23.79 25.91 -15.08
C VAL A 7 -22.45 26.03 -14.36
N LEU A 8 -21.40 25.35 -14.85
CA LEU A 8 -20.05 25.46 -14.29
C LEU A 8 -19.50 26.89 -14.37
N CYS A 9 -19.66 27.56 -15.52
CA CYS A 9 -19.25 28.97 -15.69
C CYS A 9 -19.97 29.91 -14.71
N SER A 10 -21.28 29.70 -14.48
CA SER A 10 -22.03 30.52 -13.52
C SER A 10 -21.58 30.34 -12.06
N GLN A 11 -21.13 29.13 -11.70
CA GLN A 11 -20.62 28.81 -10.37
C GLN A 11 -19.20 29.35 -10.18
N LEU A 12 -18.34 29.25 -11.20
CA LEU A 12 -16.98 29.82 -11.22
C LEU A 12 -16.98 31.32 -10.89
N ASN A 13 -17.92 32.08 -11.46
CA ASN A 13 -18.04 33.53 -11.24
C ASN A 13 -18.47 33.91 -9.81
N ARG A 14 -18.93 32.96 -8.99
CA ARG A 14 -19.34 33.17 -7.59
C ARG A 14 -18.25 32.80 -6.59
N LEU A 15 -17.18 32.15 -7.03
CA LEU A 15 -16.06 31.76 -6.17
C LEU A 15 -15.18 32.98 -5.88
N LYS A 16 -14.61 33.02 -4.67
CA LYS A 16 -13.59 34.02 -4.36
C LYS A 16 -12.37 33.76 -5.25
N PRO A 17 -11.69 34.80 -5.76
CA PRO A 17 -10.43 34.63 -6.46
C PRO A 17 -9.46 33.84 -5.59
N ALA A 18 -8.93 32.75 -6.12
CA ALA A 18 -7.91 31.94 -5.48
C ALA A 18 -6.73 31.81 -6.43
N THR A 19 -5.52 32.00 -5.90
CA THR A 19 -4.29 31.74 -6.64
C THR A 19 -4.01 30.25 -6.56
N THR A 20 -4.08 29.54 -7.69
CA THR A 20 -3.69 28.13 -7.76
C THR A 20 -2.24 28.05 -8.17
N VAL A 21 -1.42 27.42 -7.33
CA VAL A 21 -0.05 27.05 -7.67
C VAL A 21 -0.01 25.55 -7.85
N GLU A 22 0.19 25.12 -9.09
CA GLU A 22 0.44 23.72 -9.42
C GLU A 22 1.96 23.52 -9.44
N THR A 23 2.46 22.47 -8.80
CA THR A 23 3.87 22.12 -8.86
C THR A 23 3.99 20.75 -9.52
N SER A 24 4.69 20.69 -10.65
CA SER A 24 4.94 19.45 -11.36
C SER A 24 5.83 18.52 -10.54
N ILE A 25 5.93 17.25 -10.95
CA ILE A 25 6.87 16.29 -10.33
C ILE A 25 8.32 16.81 -10.36
N THR A 26 8.70 17.58 -11.38
CA THR A 26 10.03 18.19 -11.54
C THR A 26 10.20 19.50 -10.79
N GLY A 27 9.22 19.89 -9.96
CA GLY A 27 9.22 21.12 -9.16
C GLY A 27 8.95 22.39 -9.95
N GLU A 28 8.57 22.28 -11.23
CA GLU A 28 8.15 23.42 -12.03
C GLU A 28 6.82 23.93 -11.51
N LYS A 29 6.71 25.24 -11.29
CA LYS A 29 5.50 25.84 -10.77
C LYS A 29 4.70 26.48 -11.89
N SER A 30 3.40 26.23 -11.94
CA SER A 30 2.45 26.97 -12.75
C SER A 30 1.54 27.78 -11.83
N ILE A 31 1.34 29.07 -12.12
CA ILE A 31 0.37 29.91 -11.41
C ILE A 31 -0.81 30.14 -12.35
N ASN A 32 -1.98 29.63 -11.98
CA ASN A 32 -3.18 29.68 -12.83
C ASN A 32 -2.92 29.19 -14.27
N GLY A 33 -2.12 28.13 -14.42
CA GLY A 33 -1.76 27.54 -15.72
C GLY A 33 -0.62 28.26 -16.47
N VAL A 34 -0.03 29.31 -15.89
CA VAL A 34 1.14 29.99 -16.47
C VAL A 34 2.42 29.48 -15.82
N HIS A 35 3.32 28.91 -16.61
CA HIS A 35 4.63 28.44 -16.13
C HIS A 35 5.45 29.60 -15.55
N VAL A 36 5.91 29.41 -14.32
CA VAL A 36 6.83 30.31 -13.62
C VAL A 36 8.20 29.63 -13.60
N HIS A 37 9.19 30.30 -14.19
CA HIS A 37 10.55 29.79 -14.26
C HIS A 37 11.15 29.71 -12.85
N SER A 38 11.31 28.50 -12.33
CA SER A 38 12.01 28.25 -11.08
C SER A 38 13.50 28.04 -11.39
N SER A 39 14.37 28.88 -10.82
CA SER A 39 15.83 28.78 -11.02
C SER A 39 16.49 27.66 -10.20
N THR A 40 15.74 27.04 -9.28
CA THR A 40 16.21 25.95 -8.41
C THR A 40 15.58 24.63 -8.83
N LYS A 41 16.41 23.61 -9.13
CA LYS A 41 15.95 22.23 -9.24
C LYS A 41 15.46 21.75 -7.88
N SER A 42 14.17 21.47 -7.78
CA SER A 42 13.52 20.82 -6.64
C SER A 42 12.48 19.86 -7.20
N PHE A 43 12.04 18.86 -6.45
CA PHE A 43 10.86 18.08 -6.85
C PHE A 43 9.58 18.77 -6.37
N GLY A 44 8.43 18.42 -6.97
CA GLY A 44 7.11 18.85 -6.49
C GLY A 44 6.65 18.15 -5.21
N PHE A 45 7.47 17.22 -4.72
CA PHE A 45 7.25 16.41 -3.53
C PHE A 45 8.50 16.43 -2.64
N VAL A 46 8.34 16.05 -1.38
CA VAL A 46 9.46 15.84 -0.46
C VAL A 46 9.97 14.42 -0.69
N GLU A 47 11.23 14.30 -1.07
CA GLU A 47 11.91 13.01 -1.16
C GLU A 47 12.32 12.56 0.25
N ASP A 48 11.88 11.38 0.67
CA ASP A 48 12.35 10.76 1.90
C ASP A 48 13.64 9.97 1.59
N THR A 49 14.75 10.46 2.12
CA THR A 49 16.07 9.82 2.00
C THR A 49 16.50 9.15 3.30
N SER A 50 15.64 9.14 4.32
CA SER A 50 15.97 8.56 5.61
C SER A 50 15.73 7.06 5.61
N ILE A 51 16.64 6.32 6.22
CA ILE A 51 16.49 4.88 6.39
C ILE A 51 15.48 4.65 7.53
N ASP A 52 14.40 3.91 7.24
CA ASP A 52 13.44 3.48 8.26
C ASP A 52 13.50 1.96 8.44
N LEU A 53 14.05 1.52 9.57
CA LEU A 53 14.16 0.10 9.94
C LEU A 53 12.98 -0.40 10.79
N THR A 54 11.92 0.41 10.93
CA THR A 54 10.80 0.11 11.81
C THR A 54 9.85 -0.90 11.20
N LEU A 55 9.51 -1.96 11.94
CA LEU A 55 8.34 -2.79 11.66
C LEU A 55 7.19 -2.26 12.51
N SER A 56 6.21 -1.63 11.88
CA SER A 56 5.06 -1.05 12.57
C SER A 56 3.97 -2.11 12.78
N PRO A 57 3.64 -2.49 14.02
CA PRO A 57 2.58 -3.47 14.28
C PRO A 57 1.21 -2.85 13.99
N ILE A 58 0.44 -3.52 13.13
CA ILE A 58 -0.96 -3.19 12.86
C ILE A 58 -1.89 -4.03 13.73
N LEU A 59 -1.65 -5.34 13.76
CA LEU A 59 -2.22 -6.23 14.75
C LEU A 59 -1.08 -6.68 15.67
N PRO A 60 -1.18 -6.46 17.00
CA PRO A 60 -0.14 -6.84 17.93
C PRO A 60 0.30 -8.29 17.73
N ASP A 61 1.61 -8.51 17.74
CA ASP A 61 2.24 -9.83 17.66
C ASP A 61 1.89 -10.69 16.43
N SER A 62 1.30 -10.12 15.37
CA SER A 62 0.74 -10.91 14.25
C SER A 62 0.88 -10.26 12.87
N LEU A 63 0.55 -8.98 12.70
CA LEU A 63 0.56 -8.31 11.40
C LEU A 63 1.31 -6.98 11.47
N TYR A 64 2.26 -6.78 10.55
CA TYR A 64 3.17 -5.64 10.52
C TYR A 64 3.18 -4.98 9.14
N VAL A 65 3.50 -3.70 9.11
CA VAL A 65 3.80 -2.92 7.90
C VAL A 65 5.18 -2.29 7.99
N SER A 66 5.88 -2.17 6.88
CA SER A 66 7.16 -1.45 6.81
C SER A 66 7.50 -0.92 5.42
N SER A 67 8.59 -0.16 5.34
CA SER A 67 9.36 0.12 4.12
C SER A 67 10.17 -1.12 3.68
N ILE A 68 10.82 -1.02 2.52
CA ILE A 68 11.76 -2.05 2.04
C ILE A 68 13.03 -2.13 2.90
N ASP A 69 13.48 -1.01 3.49
CA ASP A 69 14.68 -0.97 4.32
C ASP A 69 14.55 -1.91 5.52
N ALA A 70 13.40 -1.87 6.20
CA ALA A 70 13.12 -2.75 7.32
C ALA A 70 12.91 -4.22 6.87
N ALA A 71 12.31 -4.43 5.70
CA ALA A 71 12.08 -5.78 5.15
C ALA A 71 13.40 -6.49 4.75
N LEU A 72 14.45 -5.74 4.45
CA LEU A 72 15.79 -6.26 4.20
C LEU A 72 16.64 -6.40 5.48
N HIS A 73 16.15 -5.92 6.62
CA HIS A 73 16.88 -5.92 7.88
C HIS A 73 16.64 -7.21 8.69
N ILE A 74 17.46 -8.23 8.43
CA ILE A 74 17.36 -9.58 9.04
C ILE A 74 17.23 -9.54 10.59
N PRO A 75 17.98 -8.72 11.34
CA PRO A 75 17.80 -8.64 12.79
C PRO A 75 16.39 -8.24 13.19
N ALA A 76 15.79 -7.22 12.56
CA ALA A 76 14.43 -6.80 12.89
C ALA A 76 13.38 -7.85 12.51
N LEU A 77 13.56 -8.56 11.39
CA LEU A 77 12.71 -9.71 11.04
C LEU A 77 12.79 -10.80 12.12
N THR A 78 14.01 -11.10 12.60
CA THR A 78 14.28 -12.13 13.60
C THR A 78 13.72 -11.76 14.97
N ASP A 79 13.99 -10.54 15.44
CA ASP A 79 13.54 -10.03 16.73
C ASP A 79 12.01 -9.97 16.80
N ASN A 80 11.35 -9.63 15.69
CA ASN A 80 9.89 -9.64 15.58
C ASN A 80 9.31 -11.01 15.21
N ARG A 81 10.14 -12.03 14.97
CA ARG A 81 9.75 -13.41 14.58
C ARG A 81 8.85 -13.44 13.34
N ILE A 82 9.17 -12.63 12.33
CA ILE A 82 8.46 -12.63 11.06
C ILE A 82 8.69 -13.97 10.37
N GLY A 83 7.60 -14.65 10.01
CA GLY A 83 7.63 -15.94 9.30
C GLY A 83 7.08 -15.86 7.88
N CYS A 84 6.36 -14.79 7.54
CA CYS A 84 5.81 -14.58 6.20
C CYS A 84 5.98 -13.11 5.81
N ILE A 85 6.53 -12.86 4.61
CA ILE A 85 6.67 -11.51 4.05
C ILE A 85 5.88 -11.44 2.74
N ILE A 86 5.13 -10.35 2.56
CA ILE A 86 4.49 -9.98 1.30
C ILE A 86 5.20 -8.73 0.77
N ASN A 87 5.90 -8.89 -0.35
CA ASN A 87 6.63 -7.84 -1.05
C ASN A 87 5.79 -7.26 -2.19
N LEU A 88 5.43 -5.98 -2.05
CA LEU A 88 4.70 -5.18 -3.05
C LEU A 88 5.56 -4.02 -3.57
N SER A 89 6.88 -4.05 -3.37
CA SER A 89 7.77 -2.93 -3.72
C SER A 89 7.99 -2.77 -5.22
N GLY A 90 7.79 -3.83 -6.00
CA GLY A 90 8.19 -3.91 -7.40
C GLY A 90 9.70 -4.21 -7.58
N GLN A 91 10.43 -4.39 -6.48
CA GLN A 91 11.82 -4.79 -6.46
C GLN A 91 11.93 -6.23 -5.93
N SER A 92 12.47 -7.13 -6.76
CA SER A 92 12.77 -8.50 -6.38
C SER A 92 14.00 -8.57 -5.49
N TYR A 93 13.93 -9.38 -4.45
CA TYR A 93 15.07 -9.70 -3.61
C TYR A 93 14.88 -11.09 -2.96
N SER A 94 15.97 -11.63 -2.44
CA SER A 94 15.97 -12.90 -1.70
C SER A 94 16.56 -12.69 -0.31
N LEU A 95 16.01 -13.40 0.67
CA LEU A 95 16.56 -13.45 2.03
C LEU A 95 17.22 -14.81 2.28
N PRO A 96 18.35 -14.86 2.99
CA PRO A 96 19.03 -16.12 3.30
C PRO A 96 18.10 -17.07 4.07
N SER A 97 17.97 -18.32 3.60
CA SER A 97 17.09 -19.35 4.19
C SER A 97 15.58 -19.06 4.10
N TRP A 98 15.17 -18.04 3.35
CA TRP A 98 13.76 -17.82 3.02
C TRP A 98 13.42 -18.42 1.68
N ARG A 99 12.20 -18.92 1.57
CA ARG A 99 11.65 -19.42 0.31
C ARG A 99 10.96 -18.28 -0.43
N LEU A 100 11.48 -17.94 -1.61
CA LEU A 100 10.86 -16.96 -2.51
C LEU A 100 9.76 -17.64 -3.34
N ILE A 101 8.57 -17.05 -3.33
CA ILE A 101 7.43 -17.46 -4.16
C ILE A 101 7.01 -16.25 -4.99
N ASN A 102 7.13 -16.39 -6.31
CA ASN A 102 6.59 -15.41 -7.23
C ASN A 102 5.12 -15.75 -7.48
N CYS A 103 4.23 -14.86 -7.06
CA CYS A 103 2.81 -15.03 -7.29
C CYS A 103 2.38 -14.16 -8.46
N ASP A 104 1.79 -14.80 -9.47
CA ASP A 104 0.86 -14.10 -10.34
C ASP A 104 -0.48 -13.92 -9.61
N SER A 105 -1.27 -12.93 -10.03
CA SER A 105 -2.55 -12.58 -9.38
C SER A 105 -3.60 -13.71 -9.38
N SER A 106 -3.31 -14.88 -9.98
CA SER A 106 -4.31 -15.90 -10.30
C SER A 106 -4.27 -17.15 -9.42
N ILE A 107 -3.15 -17.54 -8.81
CA ILE A 107 -3.07 -18.78 -8.00
C ILE A 107 -2.10 -18.62 -6.83
N LEU A 108 -2.58 -18.89 -5.61
CA LEU A 108 -1.72 -19.27 -4.48
C LEU A 108 -1.10 -20.63 -4.82
N SER A 109 0.09 -20.62 -5.40
CA SER A 109 0.76 -21.85 -5.84
C SER A 109 1.05 -22.77 -4.67
N GLU A 110 1.36 -22.20 -3.50
CA GLU A 110 1.64 -22.93 -2.26
C GLU A 110 1.25 -22.13 -1.01
N PRO A 111 0.73 -22.79 0.05
CA PRO A 111 0.39 -22.13 1.30
C PRO A 111 1.63 -21.57 2.01
N PRO A 112 1.46 -20.54 2.86
CA PRO A 112 2.56 -19.97 3.63
C PRO A 112 3.19 -21.02 4.55
N SER A 113 4.51 -21.18 4.44
CA SER A 113 5.32 -21.88 5.43
C SER A 113 6.14 -20.88 6.22
N ASP A 114 6.77 -21.30 7.31
CA ASP A 114 7.73 -20.46 8.00
C ASP A 114 8.86 -20.01 7.05
N HIS A 115 9.32 -18.77 7.22
CA HIS A 115 10.29 -18.08 6.36
C HIS A 115 9.91 -18.07 4.85
N THR A 116 8.67 -17.67 4.53
CA THR A 116 8.23 -17.50 3.13
C THR A 116 8.17 -16.02 2.73
N LEU A 117 8.74 -15.69 1.56
CA LEU A 117 8.69 -14.38 0.92
C LEU A 117 7.84 -14.48 -0.34
N TYR A 118 6.66 -13.85 -0.33
CA TYR A 118 5.79 -13.72 -1.49
C TYR A 118 6.12 -12.43 -2.24
N GLU A 119 6.47 -12.57 -3.51
CA GLU A 119 6.64 -11.43 -4.42
C GLU A 119 5.38 -11.27 -5.28
N ILE A 120 4.75 -10.10 -5.19
CA ILE A 120 3.50 -9.79 -5.86
C ILE A 120 3.66 -8.47 -6.61
N GLU A 121 3.41 -8.52 -7.91
CA GLU A 121 3.43 -7.33 -8.75
C GLU A 121 2.27 -6.39 -8.39
N CYS A 122 2.59 -5.18 -7.94
CA CYS A 122 1.64 -4.13 -7.64
C CYS A 122 2.28 -2.77 -7.91
N LEU A 123 1.82 -2.08 -8.95
CA LEU A 123 2.31 -0.74 -9.28
C LEU A 123 1.72 0.29 -8.32
N ASP A 124 2.50 1.32 -8.00
CA ASP A 124 2.06 2.45 -7.15
C ASP A 124 1.40 3.54 -8.01
N LEU A 125 0.36 3.14 -8.74
CA LEU A 125 -0.38 3.99 -9.66
C LEU A 125 -1.84 4.03 -9.23
N VAL A 126 -2.49 5.17 -9.41
CA VAL A 126 -3.91 5.33 -9.05
C VAL A 126 -4.82 4.46 -9.89
N GLU A 127 -4.37 4.07 -11.09
CA GLU A 127 -5.08 3.19 -12.01
C GLU A 127 -4.86 1.70 -11.70
N GLN A 128 -3.94 1.33 -10.80
CA GLN A 128 -3.66 -0.06 -10.47
C GLN A 128 -4.92 -0.70 -9.84
N PRO A 129 -5.55 -1.71 -10.49
CA PRO A 129 -6.65 -2.43 -9.87
C PRO A 129 -6.10 -3.28 -8.71
N LEU A 130 -6.79 -3.21 -7.57
CA LEU A 130 -6.39 -3.89 -6.34
C LEU A 130 -7.26 -5.10 -6.01
N ASP A 131 -8.30 -5.42 -6.79
CA ASP A 131 -9.27 -6.47 -6.41
C ASP A 131 -8.61 -7.86 -6.28
N ALA A 132 -8.00 -8.35 -7.36
CA ALA A 132 -7.34 -9.66 -7.37
C ALA A 132 -6.12 -9.69 -6.43
N ILE A 133 -5.35 -8.60 -6.38
CA ILE A 133 -4.16 -8.47 -5.51
C ILE A 133 -4.59 -8.49 -4.04
N GLY A 134 -5.63 -7.73 -3.70
CA GLY A 134 -6.21 -7.64 -2.38
C GLY A 134 -6.75 -8.98 -1.90
N GLU A 135 -7.45 -9.71 -2.76
CA GLU A 135 -7.94 -11.06 -2.46
C GLU A 135 -6.79 -12.04 -2.22
N LEU A 136 -5.82 -12.10 -3.13
CA LEU A 136 -4.63 -12.94 -3.02
C LEU A 136 -3.87 -12.66 -1.72
N CYS A 137 -3.52 -11.40 -1.46
CA CYS A 137 -2.78 -11.01 -0.26
C CYS A 137 -3.59 -11.30 1.00
N SER A 138 -4.90 -11.06 1.00
CA SER A 138 -5.76 -11.35 2.14
C SER A 138 -5.81 -12.84 2.47
N ASN A 139 -5.78 -13.70 1.45
CA ASN A 139 -5.70 -15.14 1.62
C ASN A 139 -4.35 -15.57 2.20
N ILE A 140 -3.24 -15.01 1.70
CA ILE A 140 -1.89 -15.25 2.25
C ILE A 140 -1.84 -14.83 3.72
N ILE A 141 -2.32 -13.62 4.05
CA ILE A 141 -2.33 -13.11 5.43
C ILE A 141 -3.17 -14.04 6.32
N ALA A 142 -4.40 -14.38 5.91
CA ALA A 142 -5.28 -15.23 6.70
C ALA A 142 -4.67 -16.62 6.97
N GLU A 143 -4.07 -17.24 5.95
CA GLU A 143 -3.45 -18.56 6.07
C GLU A 143 -2.16 -18.52 6.90
N ALA A 144 -1.31 -17.50 6.74
CA ALA A 144 -0.11 -17.37 7.57
C ALA A 144 -0.48 -17.18 9.05
N LEU A 145 -1.48 -16.35 9.33
CA LEU A 145 -1.97 -16.11 10.69
C LEU A 145 -2.62 -17.35 11.31
N SER A 146 -3.38 -18.15 10.53
CA SER A 146 -3.97 -19.41 11.03
C SER A 146 -2.90 -20.44 11.40
N ASN A 147 -1.74 -20.39 10.75
CA ASN A 147 -0.56 -21.20 11.04
C ASN A 147 0.38 -20.58 12.11
N ASN A 148 -0.06 -19.52 12.81
CA ASN A 148 0.71 -18.79 13.83
C ASN A 148 2.00 -18.12 13.34
N PHE A 149 2.12 -17.82 12.03
CA PHE A 149 3.20 -17.01 11.51
C PHE A 149 2.89 -15.53 11.65
N ARG A 150 3.92 -14.74 11.95
CA ARG A 150 3.82 -13.27 11.92
C ARG A 150 4.07 -12.78 10.51
N VAL A 151 3.18 -11.93 10.04
CA VAL A 151 3.14 -11.45 8.66
C VAL A 151 3.67 -10.02 8.58
N LEU A 152 4.62 -9.79 7.70
CA LEU A 152 5.04 -8.45 7.30
C LEU A 152 4.53 -8.16 5.89
N VAL A 153 3.80 -7.07 5.71
CA VAL A 153 3.44 -6.55 4.38
C VAL A 153 4.24 -5.28 4.14
N HIS A 154 5.06 -5.24 3.09
CA HIS A 154 5.87 -4.06 2.79
C HIS A 154 5.74 -3.65 1.32
N CYS A 155 6.02 -2.38 1.05
CA CYS A 155 6.26 -1.89 -0.30
C CYS A 155 7.57 -1.08 -0.28
N GLN A 156 7.70 -0.05 -1.11
CA GLN A 156 8.90 0.79 -1.07
C GLN A 156 8.99 1.59 0.24
N MET A 157 7.96 2.38 0.53
CA MET A 157 7.94 3.29 1.69
C MET A 157 7.04 2.80 2.84
N GLY A 158 6.29 1.72 2.63
CA GLY A 158 5.34 1.24 3.64
C GLY A 158 4.11 2.12 3.83
N ALA A 159 3.77 2.98 2.87
CA ALA A 159 2.74 4.01 3.04
C ALA A 159 1.54 3.92 2.06
N SER A 160 1.73 3.32 0.87
CA SER A 160 0.70 3.24 -0.18
C SER A 160 0.24 1.79 -0.37
N ARG A 161 0.89 1.02 -1.27
CA ARG A 161 0.52 -0.35 -1.63
C ARG A 161 0.33 -1.30 -0.44
N SER A 162 1.30 -1.40 0.46
CA SER A 162 1.23 -2.28 1.63
C SER A 162 0.09 -1.90 2.58
N VAL A 163 -0.11 -0.61 2.82
CA VAL A 163 -1.19 -0.08 3.67
C VAL A 163 -2.55 -0.37 3.04
N SER A 164 -2.70 -0.17 1.73
CA SER A 164 -3.94 -0.49 1.00
C SER A 164 -4.32 -1.96 1.12
N ILE A 165 -3.35 -2.88 1.02
CA ILE A 165 -3.58 -4.32 1.19
C ILE A 165 -3.96 -4.68 2.62
N ILE A 166 -3.31 -4.09 3.61
CA ILE A 166 -3.67 -4.30 5.02
C ILE A 166 -5.09 -3.79 5.29
N ILE A 167 -5.45 -2.61 4.80
CA ILE A 167 -6.81 -2.05 4.93
C ILE A 167 -7.82 -2.99 4.27
N TRP A 168 -7.53 -3.48 3.05
CA TRP A 168 -8.37 -4.45 2.35
C TRP A 168 -8.62 -5.70 3.20
N TYR A 169 -7.55 -6.31 3.73
CA TYR A 169 -7.63 -7.48 4.61
C TYR A 169 -8.49 -7.20 5.84
N LEU A 170 -8.24 -6.08 6.54
CA LEU A 170 -9.01 -5.70 7.73
C LEU A 170 -10.50 -5.48 7.41
N MET A 171 -10.81 -4.81 6.32
CA MET A 171 -12.20 -4.56 5.92
C MET A 171 -12.93 -5.85 5.56
N THR A 172 -12.32 -6.69 4.73
CA THR A 172 -12.94 -7.92 4.23
C THR A 172 -13.03 -9.01 5.28
N ARG A 173 -12.05 -9.12 6.17
CA ARG A 173 -11.97 -10.20 7.18
C ARG A 173 -12.45 -9.79 8.57
N PHE A 174 -12.44 -8.51 8.94
CA PHE A 174 -12.88 -8.06 10.27
C PHE A 174 -14.12 -7.15 10.25
N ALA A 175 -14.22 -6.21 9.29
CA ALA A 175 -15.29 -5.21 9.32
C ALA A 175 -16.64 -5.74 8.80
N VAL A 176 -16.65 -6.59 7.76
CA VAL A 176 -17.91 -7.12 7.19
C VAL A 176 -18.52 -8.24 8.05
N LEU A 177 -17.71 -9.06 8.72
CA LEU A 177 -18.21 -10.16 9.56
C LEU A 177 -19.00 -9.67 10.78
N ARG A 178 -18.69 -8.50 11.35
CA ARG A 178 -19.49 -7.91 12.44
C ARG A 178 -20.87 -7.44 11.97
N ILE A 179 -20.98 -6.91 10.77
CA ILE A 179 -22.27 -6.46 10.23
C ILE A 179 -23.15 -7.66 9.87
N MET A 180 -22.59 -8.70 9.23
CA MET A 180 -23.35 -9.90 8.86
C MET A 180 -23.80 -10.73 10.08
N THR A 181 -22.99 -10.81 11.15
CA THR A 181 -23.40 -11.48 12.40
C THR A 181 -24.46 -10.70 13.18
N LEU A 182 -24.49 -9.37 13.08
CA LEU A 182 -25.57 -8.56 13.64
C LEU A 182 -26.90 -8.79 12.90
N PHE A 183 -26.87 -9.03 11.58
CA PHE A 183 -28.08 -9.33 10.81
C PHE A 183 -28.55 -10.78 10.89
N SER A 184 -27.68 -11.75 11.21
CA SER A 184 -28.08 -13.15 11.42
C SER A 184 -28.58 -13.48 12.83
N GLN A 185 -28.38 -12.59 13.80
CA GLN A 185 -28.99 -12.65 15.14
C GLN A 185 -30.34 -11.92 15.23
N SER A 186 -30.83 -11.38 14.11
CA SER A 186 -32.05 -10.57 14.02
C SER A 186 -33.21 -11.28 13.31
N VAL A 187 -33.18 -12.61 13.18
CA VAL A 187 -34.27 -13.44 12.62
C VAL A 187 -34.65 -14.54 13.59
#